data_AF-A0A923EL63-F1
#
_entry.id   AF-A0A923EL63-F1
#
_cell.length_a   1.000
_cell.length_b   1.000
_cell.length_c   1.000
_cell.angle_alpha   90.00
_cell.angle_beta   90.00
_cell.angle_gamma   90.00
#
_symmetry.space_group_name_H-M   'P 1'
#
loop_
_entity.id
_entity.type
_entity.pdbx_description
1 polymer ?
#
loop_
_entity_poly.entity_id
_entity_poly.type
_entity_poly.pdbx_seq_one_letter_code
_entity_poly.pdbx_strand_id
1 'polypeptide(L)'
;MQHVERVPISGILDDHDPDRITVRVAATGLPLRLRRDLVEFAPGAVVMPAWLWARIFKGDMGTRDRLPIQTPIKKEKRWNTQTK
;
A
#
# COMPACT_ATOMS: atom_id res chain seq x y z
N MET A 1 22.69 16.99 6.66
CA MET A 1 21.24 16.96 6.96
C MET A 1 20.66 15.74 6.26
N GLN A 2 20.17 14.74 7.01
CA GLN A 2 19.50 13.59 6.40
C GLN A 2 18.10 14.02 5.98
N HIS A 3 17.75 13.91 4.70
CA HIS A 3 16.42 14.26 4.22
C HIS A 3 15.43 13.19 4.67
N VAL A 4 14.36 13.61 5.33
CA VAL A 4 13.27 12.74 5.80
C VAL A 4 11.97 13.13 5.12
N GLU A 5 11.15 12.14 4.81
CA GLU A 5 9.86 12.29 4.16
C GLU A 5 8.76 11.93 5.16
N ARG A 6 7.73 12.78 5.23
CA ARG A 6 6.57 12.57 6.08
C ARG A 6 5.43 12.01 5.24
N VAL A 7 5.03 10.79 5.55
CA VAL A 7 4.04 10.04 4.80
C VAL A 7 2.73 10.01 5.58
N PRO A 8 1.64 10.58 5.06
CA PRO A 8 0.35 10.47 5.71
C PRO A 8 -0.15 9.01 5.69
N ILE A 9 -0.55 8.51 6.85
CA ILE A 9 -1.11 7.17 7.02
C ILE A 9 -2.54 7.26 7.56
N SER A 10 -3.42 6.39 7.07
CA SER A 10 -4.81 6.30 7.54
C SER A 10 -4.97 5.33 8.70
N GLY A 11 -3.95 4.52 9.00
CA GLY A 11 -3.98 3.59 10.12
C GLY A 11 -2.73 2.73 10.21
N ILE A 12 -2.52 2.18 11.39
CA ILE A 12 -1.49 1.19 11.69
C ILE A 12 -2.20 -0.15 11.86
N LEU A 13 -1.80 -1.11 11.05
CA LEU A 13 -2.12 -2.52 11.22
C LEU A 13 -1.00 -3.10 12.09
N ASP A 14 -1.30 -3.35 13.35
CA ASP A 14 -0.37 -4.01 14.27
C ASP A 14 -0.01 -5.38 13.70
N ASP A 15 1.28 -5.59 13.46
CA ASP A 15 1.84 -6.89 13.12
C ASP A 15 2.35 -7.47 14.44
N HIS A 16 2.08 -8.74 14.75
CA HIS A 16 2.61 -9.43 15.93
C HIS A 16 4.16 -9.59 15.92
N ASP A 17 4.85 -8.83 15.08
CA ASP A 17 6.29 -8.80 14.88
C ASP A 17 6.83 -7.50 15.50
N PRO A 18 7.67 -7.56 16.56
CA PRO A 18 8.10 -6.36 17.27
C PRO A 18 9.00 -5.44 16.42
N ASP A 19 9.64 -5.97 15.39
CA ASP A 19 10.58 -5.26 14.51
C ASP A 19 9.90 -4.67 13.27
N ARG A 20 8.65 -5.06 12.99
CA ARG A 20 7.93 -4.66 11.78
C ARG A 20 6.57 -4.08 12.10
N ILE A 21 6.12 -3.21 11.22
CA ILE A 21 4.85 -2.52 11.37
C ILE A 21 4.21 -2.34 10.02
N THR A 22 2.93 -2.67 9.93
CA THR A 22 2.17 -2.50 8.70
C THR A 22 1.37 -1.21 8.82
N VAL A 23 1.51 -0.29 7.87
CA VAL A 23 0.77 0.99 7.86
C VAL A 23 -0.01 1.14 6.57
N ARG A 24 -1.21 1.70 6.63
CA ARG A 24 -1.97 2.07 5.43
C ARG A 24 -1.63 3.48 5.02
N VAL A 25 -1.08 3.64 3.82
CA VAL A 25 -0.79 4.96 3.25
C VAL A 25 -2.10 5.64 2.88
N ALA A 26 -2.29 6.89 3.30
CA ALA A 26 -3.52 7.62 3.04
C ALA A 26 -3.73 7.91 1.54
N ALA A 27 -2.66 8.21 0.81
CA ALA A 27 -2.73 8.56 -0.60
C ALA A 27 -3.12 7.38 -1.52
N THR A 28 -2.74 6.14 -1.16
CA THR A 28 -2.94 4.97 -2.03
C THR A 28 -3.87 3.91 -1.42
N GLY A 29 -4.16 4.00 -0.12
CA GLY A 29 -4.87 2.96 0.62
C GLY A 29 -4.09 1.65 0.77
N LEU A 30 -2.85 1.59 0.28
CA LEU A 30 -2.05 0.37 0.27
C LEU A 30 -1.41 0.12 1.65
N PRO A 31 -1.41 -1.13 2.13
CA PRO A 31 -0.62 -1.52 3.28
C PRO A 31 0.87 -1.56 2.91
N LEU A 32 1.70 -0.88 3.69
CA LEU A 32 3.15 -0.90 3.63
C LEU A 32 3.70 -1.55 4.89
N ARG A 33 4.56 -2.56 4.71
CA ARG A 33 5.29 -3.17 5.82
C ARG A 33 6.65 -2.48 5.96
N LEU A 34 6.82 -1.77 7.07
CA LEU A 34 8.01 -0.97 7.38
C LEU A 34 8.74 -1.64 8.55
N ARG A 35 10.05 -1.43 8.64
CA ARG A 35 10.78 -1.79 9.86
C ARG A 35 10.70 -0.66 10.87
N ARG A 36 10.45 -0.99 12.12
CA ARG A 36 10.19 -0.03 13.19
C ARG A 36 11.44 0.79 13.57
N ASP A 37 12.63 0.25 13.33
CA ASP A 37 13.92 0.92 13.55
C ASP A 37 14.23 1.99 12.48
N LEU A 38 13.58 1.91 11.31
CA LEU A 38 13.84 2.80 10.18
C LEU A 38 12.83 3.93 10.04
N VAL A 39 11.77 3.94 10.85
CA VAL A 39 10.67 4.90 10.72
C VAL A 39 10.26 5.42 12.09
N GLU A 40 9.88 6.69 12.13
CA GLU A 40 9.35 7.35 13.32
C GLU A 40 7.86 7.60 13.15
N PHE A 41 7.09 7.43 14.23
CA PHE A 41 5.64 7.60 14.21
C PHE A 41 5.26 9.01 14.63
N ALA A 42 4.51 9.69 13.76
CA ALA A 42 3.86 10.95 14.07
C ALA A 42 2.33 10.76 14.06
N PRO A 43 1.56 11.65 14.71
CA PRO A 43 0.10 11.62 14.62
C PRO A 43 -0.35 11.66 13.15
N GLY A 44 -1.02 10.58 12.70
CA GLY A 44 -1.52 10.43 11.33
C GLY A 44 -0.45 10.29 10.24
N ALA A 45 0.83 10.08 10.59
CA ALA A 45 1.91 9.98 9.61
C ALA A 45 3.06 9.09 10.08
N VAL A 46 3.82 8.55 9.14
CA VAL A 46 5.14 7.96 9.41
C VAL A 46 6.21 8.83 8.79
N VAL A 47 7.26 9.10 9.56
CA VAL A 47 8.46 9.80 9.09
C VAL A 47 9.48 8.74 8.73
N MET A 48 9.99 8.80 7.51
CA MET A 48 10.98 7.84 7.03
C MET A 48 12.08 8.54 6.22
N PRO A 49 13.26 7.94 6.09
CA PRO A 49 14.31 8.49 5.25
C PRO A 49 13.86 8.66 3.80
N ALA A 50 14.30 9.72 3.12
CA ALA A 50 13.94 9.98 1.72
C ALA A 50 14.34 8.84 0.76
N TRP A 51 15.43 8.12 1.08
CA TRP A 51 15.83 6.94 0.30
C TRP A 51 14.83 5.79 0.44
N LEU A 52 14.21 5.62 1.61
CA LEU A 52 13.20 4.58 1.87
C LEU A 52 11.89 4.95 1.16
N TRP A 53 11.50 6.23 1.24
CA TRP A 53 10.38 6.77 0.47
C TRP A 53 10.55 6.55 -1.03
N ALA A 54 11.71 6.94 -1.58
CA ALA A 54 12.01 6.70 -2.98
C ALA A 54 12.01 5.20 -3.32
N ARG A 55 12.57 4.34 -2.46
CA ARG A 55 12.56 2.89 -2.70
C ARG A 55 11.14 2.32 -2.80
N ILE A 56 10.22 2.80 -1.97
CA ILE A 56 8.83 2.31 -1.93
C ILE A 56 8.00 2.89 -3.07
N PHE A 57 8.10 4.20 -3.34
CA PHE A 57 7.20 4.90 -4.27
C PHE A 57 7.81 5.23 -5.63
N LYS A 58 9.13 5.43 -5.72
CA LYS A 58 9.82 5.69 -7.00
C LYS A 58 9.95 4.42 -7.85
N GLY A 59 9.94 3.24 -7.22
CA GLY A 59 9.78 1.97 -7.93
C GLY A 59 8.38 1.74 -8.51
N ASP A 60 7.38 2.50 -8.05
CA ASP A 60 5.97 2.32 -8.42
C ASP A 60 5.50 3.31 -9.51
N MET A 61 6.13 4.49 -9.61
CA MET A 61 5.86 5.46 -10.70
C MET A 61 6.45 5.06 -12.06
N GLY A 62 7.12 3.91 -12.17
CA GLY A 62 7.70 3.41 -13.42
C GLY A 62 6.85 2.38 -14.15
N THR A 63 5.99 1.63 -13.45
CA THR A 63 5.23 0.51 -14.04
C THR A 63 4.03 0.13 -13.19
N ARG A 64 2.91 0.87 -13.27
CA ARG A 64 1.61 0.33 -12.85
C ARG A 64 0.44 0.87 -13.68
N ASP A 65 0.59 0.68 -14.98
CA ASP A 65 -0.51 0.45 -15.91
C ASP A 65 -1.20 -0.93 -15.66
N ARG A 66 -0.73 -1.74 -14.69
CA ARG A 66 -1.34 -3.06 -14.39
C ARG A 66 -1.14 -3.52 -12.94
N LEU A 67 -1.93 -2.98 -12.00
CA LEU A 67 -2.51 -3.87 -11.00
C LEU A 67 -3.97 -4.06 -11.38
N PRO A 68 -4.38 -5.27 -11.83
CA PRO A 68 -5.79 -5.61 -11.85
C PRO A 68 -6.24 -5.57 -10.40
N ILE A 69 -6.97 -4.51 -10.03
CA ILE A 69 -7.85 -4.57 -8.87
C ILE A 69 -8.71 -5.81 -9.13
N GLN A 70 -8.57 -6.78 -8.23
CA GLN A 70 -9.25 -8.05 -8.28
C GLN A 70 -10.73 -7.83 -8.62
N THR A 71 -11.17 -8.34 -9.75
CA THR A 71 -12.58 -8.66 -9.98
C THR A 71 -12.83 -10.07 -9.45
N PRO A 72 -13.42 -10.24 -8.27
CA PRO A 72 -14.50 -11.19 -8.12
C PRO A 72 -15.76 -10.36 -8.40
N ILE A 73 -16.41 -10.52 -9.54
CA ILE A 73 -17.50 -11.48 -9.65
C ILE A 73 -17.59 -11.85 -11.12
N LYS A 74 -17.39 -13.14 -11.41
CA LYS A 74 -18.06 -13.81 -12.51
C LYS A 74 -19.55 -13.42 -12.45
N LYS A 75 -20.02 -12.50 -13.30
CA LYS A 75 -21.35 -12.66 -13.87
C LYS A 75 -21.14 -13.37 -15.18
N GLU A 76 -21.09 -14.69 -15.03
CA GLU A 76 -21.23 -15.69 -16.08
C GLU A 76 -22.41 -15.29 -16.97
N LYS A 77 -22.12 -14.59 -18.08
CA LYS A 77 -23.03 -14.49 -19.22
C LYS A 77 -22.90 -15.79 -20.00
N ARG A 78 -23.75 -16.78 -19.69
CA ARG A 78 -24.11 -17.93 -20.54
C ARG A 78 -24.81 -18.96 -19.64
N TRP A 79 -25.98 -19.50 -19.90
CA TRP A 79 -26.84 -19.56 -21.09
C TRP A 79 -28.28 -19.76 -20.63
N ASN A 80 -29.26 -19.31 -21.42
CA ASN A 80 -30.24 -20.28 -21.90
C ASN A 80 -30.66 -19.90 -23.32
N THR A 81 -30.07 -20.62 -24.28
CA THR A 81 -30.60 -20.82 -25.62
C THR A 81 -31.90 -21.61 -25.57
N GLN A 82 -32.70 -21.43 -26.62
CA GLN A 82 -33.83 -22.27 -27.05
C GLN A 82 -35.13 -22.12 -26.24
N THR A 83 -36.30 -21.97 -26.87
CA THR A 83 -36.77 -22.59 -28.12
C THR A 83 -37.97 -21.85 -28.71
N LYS A 84 -37.98 -21.73 -30.05
CA LYS A 84 -39.10 -21.56 -30.99
C LYS A 84 -40.07 -20.40 -30.85
#